data_AF-A0A1F6GD16-F1
#
_entry.id   AF-A0A1F6GD16-F1
#
_cell.length_a   1.000
_cell.length_b   1.000
_cell.length_c   1.000
_cell.angle_alpha   90.00
_cell.angle_beta   90.00
_cell.angle_gamma   90.00
#
_symmetry.space_group_name_H-M   'P 1'
#
loop_
_entity.id
_entity.type
_entity.pdbx_description
1 polymer ?
#
loop_
_entity_poly.entity_id
_entity_poly.type
_entity_poly.pdbx_seq_one_letter_code
_entity_poly.pdbx_strand_id
1 'polypeptide(L)'
;MKEFEKQMAMIFSRVGDIFNLGGYTFRTMRRVVDDQGRGVVNLKKSYRLAYINLKTKIITIDIYTPRFRKEKSIKSILNILAHEIAHTQKPSFRQRWRGRVITRQHYPEFYEQVGKNIEKMRRDGVLQKFLSFNS
;
A
#
# COMPACT_ATOMS: atom_id res chain seq x y z
N MET A 1 -7.45 10.05 -17.90
CA MET A 1 -7.09 9.12 -16.82
C MET A 1 -6.89 7.75 -17.45
N LYS A 2 -5.74 7.10 -17.22
CA LYS A 2 -5.45 5.78 -17.85
C LYS A 2 -6.39 4.71 -17.31
N GLU A 3 -6.66 3.66 -18.09
CA GLU A 3 -7.59 2.60 -17.70
C GLU A 3 -7.17 1.92 -16.38
N PHE A 4 -5.88 1.66 -16.23
CA PHE A 4 -5.31 1.14 -14.98
C PHE A 4 -5.56 2.04 -13.76
N GLU A 5 -5.51 3.37 -13.91
CA GLU A 5 -5.78 4.28 -12.79
C GLU A 5 -7.25 4.23 -12.35
N LYS A 6 -8.18 4.08 -13.31
CA LYS A 6 -9.60 3.87 -13.00
C LYS A 6 -9.81 2.53 -12.28
N GLN A 7 -9.18 1.48 -12.78
CA GLN A 7 -9.18 0.16 -12.14
C GLN A 7 -8.66 0.24 -10.70
N MET A 8 -7.57 0.98 -10.49
CA MET A 8 -7.03 1.22 -9.15
C MET A 8 -8.06 1.93 -8.27
N ALA A 9 -8.69 3.01 -8.75
CA ALA A 9 -9.71 3.72 -7.97
C ALA A 9 -10.85 2.79 -7.51
N MET A 10 -11.32 1.90 -8.38
CA MET A 10 -12.34 0.89 -8.03
C MET A 10 -11.84 -0.09 -6.96
N ILE A 11 -10.61 -0.60 -7.09
CA ILE A 11 -9.99 -1.48 -6.10
C ILE A 11 -9.85 -0.77 -4.75
N PHE A 12 -9.41 0.48 -4.73
CA PHE A 12 -9.27 1.25 -3.49
C PHE A 12 -10.62 1.51 -2.82
N SER A 13 -11.66 1.82 -3.60
CA SER A 13 -13.02 1.94 -3.05
C SER A 13 -13.44 0.65 -2.36
N ARG A 14 -13.30 -0.49 -3.04
CA ARG A 14 -13.69 -1.78 -2.48
C ARG A 14 -12.87 -2.18 -1.25
N VAL A 15 -11.56 -1.91 -1.26
CA VAL A 15 -10.69 -2.14 -0.10
C VAL A 15 -11.11 -1.24 1.07
N GLY A 16 -11.49 0.01 0.80
CA GLY A 16 -12.06 0.93 1.78
C GLY A 16 -13.28 0.33 2.48
N ASP A 17 -14.20 -0.27 1.72
CA ASP A 17 -15.39 -0.94 2.24
C ASP A 17 -15.02 -2.17 3.09
N ILE A 18 -14.13 -3.04 2.59
CA ILE A 18 -13.71 -4.27 3.28
C ILE A 18 -13.12 -3.97 4.66
N PHE A 19 -12.35 -2.90 4.79
CA PHE A 19 -11.64 -2.56 6.03
C PHE A 19 -12.29 -1.43 6.82
N ASN A 20 -13.48 -0.96 6.40
CA ASN A 20 -14.18 0.16 7.01
C ASN A 20 -13.28 1.38 7.23
N LEU A 21 -12.53 1.76 6.18
CA LEU A 21 -11.57 2.87 6.23
C LEU A 21 -12.27 4.24 6.11
N GLY A 22 -13.37 4.44 6.84
CA GLY A 22 -14.18 5.65 6.82
C GLY A 22 -13.34 6.93 7.01
N GLY A 23 -13.40 7.80 6.01
CA GLY A 23 -12.66 9.06 5.99
C GLY A 23 -11.20 8.96 5.54
N TYR A 24 -10.72 7.78 5.13
CA TYR A 24 -9.43 7.67 4.43
C TYR A 24 -9.55 8.06 2.97
N THR A 25 -8.61 8.89 2.51
CA THR A 25 -8.48 9.26 1.10
C THR A 25 -7.32 8.49 0.47
N PHE A 26 -7.58 7.90 -0.70
CA PHE A 26 -6.56 7.28 -1.51
C PHE A 26 -5.86 8.30 -2.43
N ARG A 27 -4.53 8.19 -2.56
CA ARG A 27 -3.73 8.97 -3.51
C ARG A 27 -2.70 8.10 -4.22
N THR A 28 -2.45 8.39 -5.49
CA THR A 28 -1.32 7.82 -6.23
C THR A 28 -0.09 8.71 -6.09
N MET A 29 1.10 8.09 -5.99
CA MET A 29 2.35 8.86 -6.03
C MET A 29 2.60 9.39 -7.44
N ARG A 30 2.81 10.71 -7.55
CA ARG A 30 3.34 11.34 -8.76
C ARG A 30 4.87 11.36 -8.67
N ARG A 31 5.55 10.65 -9.56
CA ARG A 31 7.01 10.56 -9.62
C ARG A 31 7.52 11.33 -10.82
N VAL A 32 8.70 11.93 -10.67
CA VAL A 32 9.44 12.54 -11.78
C VAL A 32 9.88 11.44 -12.73
N VAL A 33 9.70 11.68 -14.03
CA VAL A 33 10.17 10.83 -15.10
C VAL A 33 11.25 11.56 -15.90
N ASP A 34 12.18 10.81 -16.47
CA ASP A 34 13.17 11.34 -17.42
C ASP A 34 12.60 11.48 -18.83
N ASP A 35 13.41 11.97 -19.76
CA ASP A 35 13.04 12.19 -21.15
C ASP A 35 12.67 10.88 -21.90
N GLN A 36 13.02 9.72 -21.34
CA GLN A 36 12.65 8.39 -21.85
C GLN A 36 11.40 7.82 -21.15
N GLY A 37 10.74 8.61 -20.31
CA GLY A 37 9.57 8.20 -19.53
C GLY A 37 9.88 7.24 -18.37
N ARG A 38 11.15 7.04 -18.02
CA ARG A 38 11.58 6.18 -16.90
C ARG A 38 11.55 6.96 -15.60
N GLY A 39 11.26 6.29 -14.50
CA GLY A 39 11.21 6.92 -13.19
C GLY A 39 12.60 7.30 -12.71
N VAL A 40 12.75 8.56 -12.30
CA VAL A 40 14.01 9.06 -11.73
C VAL A 40 14.14 8.52 -10.31
N VAL A 41 14.96 7.48 -10.15
CA VAL A 41 15.25 6.87 -8.84
C VAL A 41 16.46 7.57 -8.22
N ASN A 42 16.22 8.38 -7.19
CA ASN A 42 17.30 8.96 -6.41
C ASN A 42 17.91 7.91 -5.47
N LEU A 43 19.05 7.33 -5.86
CA LEU A 43 19.75 6.29 -5.09
C LEU A 43 20.28 6.78 -3.73
N LYS A 44 20.43 8.10 -3.52
CA LYS A 44 20.86 8.68 -2.23
C LYS A 44 19.72 8.76 -1.21
N LYS A 45 18.47 8.52 -1.62
CA LYS A 45 17.30 8.53 -0.73
C LYS A 45 16.65 7.16 -0.71
N SER A 46 16.12 6.77 0.45
CA SER A 46 15.35 5.53 0.57
C SER A 46 14.11 5.57 -0.33
N TYR A 47 13.91 4.51 -1.11
CA TYR A 47 12.78 4.42 -2.03
C TYR A 47 11.51 4.01 -1.28
N ARG A 48 10.52 4.90 -1.23
CA ARG A 48 9.25 4.66 -0.55
C ARG A 48 8.17 4.21 -1.53
N LEU A 49 7.69 2.97 -1.40
CA LEU A 49 6.64 2.42 -2.28
C LEU A 49 5.23 2.90 -1.90
N ALA A 50 4.98 3.08 -0.61
CA ALA A 50 3.72 3.55 -0.07
C ALA A 50 3.95 4.23 1.28
N TYR A 51 2.93 4.95 1.74
CA TYR A 51 2.80 5.33 3.13
C TYR A 51 1.33 5.59 3.47
N ILE A 52 1.03 5.41 4.74
CA ILE A 52 -0.18 5.89 5.37
C ILE A 52 0.12 7.05 6.33
N ASN A 53 -0.72 8.07 6.29
CA ASN A 53 -0.78 9.10 7.32
C ASN A 53 -2.03 8.87 8.16
N LEU A 54 -1.83 8.43 9.40
CA LEU A 54 -2.92 8.12 10.33
C LEU A 54 -3.68 9.38 10.79
N LYS A 55 -2.99 10.53 10.85
CA LYS A 55 -3.59 11.80 11.30
C LYS A 55 -4.49 12.42 10.22
N THR A 56 -3.96 12.53 8.99
CA THR A 56 -4.72 13.11 7.87
C THR A 56 -5.57 12.08 7.14
N LYS A 57 -5.53 10.81 7.56
CA LYS A 57 -6.21 9.68 6.94
C LYS A 57 -5.95 9.59 5.43
N ILE A 58 -4.67 9.62 5.04
CA ILE A 58 -4.29 9.51 3.62
C ILE A 58 -3.48 8.24 3.42
N ILE A 59 -3.88 7.40 2.48
CA ILE A 59 -3.08 6.26 1.99
C ILE A 59 -2.54 6.64 0.62
N THR A 60 -1.23 6.67 0.47
CA THR A 60 -0.56 7.01 -0.78
C THR A 60 0.28 5.84 -1.27
N ILE A 61 0.05 5.40 -2.52
CA ILE A 61 0.74 4.24 -3.11
C ILE A 61 1.32 4.60 -4.48
N ASP A 62 2.52 4.11 -4.77
CA ASP A 62 3.07 4.10 -6.11
C ASP A 62 2.54 2.87 -6.87
N ILE A 63 1.60 3.10 -7.78
CA ILE A 63 0.95 2.05 -8.58
C ILE A 63 1.79 1.60 -9.78
N TYR A 64 2.92 2.29 -10.04
CA TYR A 64 3.84 1.97 -11.12
C TYR A 64 5.19 1.50 -10.57
N THR A 65 5.90 0.72 -11.37
CA THR A 65 7.25 0.24 -11.05
C THR A 65 8.23 1.42 -10.93
N PRO A 66 9.20 1.37 -10.00
CA PRO A 66 10.10 2.49 -9.74
C PRO A 66 10.85 3.00 -10.96
N ARG A 67 11.50 2.08 -11.69
CA ARG A 67 12.42 2.41 -12.79
C ARG A 67 11.68 2.57 -14.11
N PHE A 68 10.84 1.62 -14.48
CA PHE A 68 10.24 1.59 -15.82
C PHE A 68 8.87 2.25 -15.89
N ARG A 69 8.31 2.69 -14.76
CA ARG A 69 6.94 3.23 -14.65
C ARG A 69 5.87 2.34 -15.32
N LYS A 70 6.14 1.04 -15.45
CA LYS A 70 5.17 0.03 -15.86
C LYS A 70 4.18 -0.21 -14.74
N GLU A 71 2.96 -0.59 -15.07
CA GLU A 71 1.91 -0.91 -14.11
C GLU A 71 2.38 -2.04 -13.18
N LYS A 72 2.14 -1.88 -11.87
CA LYS A 72 2.38 -2.96 -10.92
C LYS A 72 1.25 -3.98 -11.04
N SER A 73 1.58 -5.25 -10.79
CA SER A 73 0.55 -6.27 -10.65
C SER A 73 -0.41 -5.91 -9.52
N ILE A 74 -1.70 -6.22 -9.72
CA ILE A 74 -2.75 -5.95 -8.75
C ILE A 74 -2.42 -6.64 -7.41
N LYS A 75 -1.90 -7.88 -7.47
CA LYS A 75 -1.39 -8.60 -6.30
C LYS A 75 -0.34 -7.80 -5.51
N SER A 76 0.62 -7.16 -6.20
CA SER A 76 1.62 -6.33 -5.54
C SER A 76 0.99 -5.12 -4.85
N ILE A 77 0.01 -4.49 -5.48
CA ILE A 77 -0.70 -3.32 -4.92
C ILE A 77 -1.54 -3.72 -3.71
N LEU A 78 -2.27 -4.84 -3.78
CA LEU A 78 -3.04 -5.36 -2.64
C LEU A 78 -2.13 -5.72 -1.46
N ASN A 79 -0.96 -6.31 -1.70
CA ASN A 79 0.00 -6.59 -0.62
C ASN A 79 0.52 -5.31 0.05
N ILE A 80 0.79 -4.26 -0.74
CA ILE A 80 1.18 -2.95 -0.20
C ILE A 80 0.02 -2.35 0.62
N LEU A 81 -1.20 -2.41 0.10
CA LEU A 81 -2.41 -1.98 0.81
C LEU A 81 -2.59 -2.72 2.14
N ALA A 82 -2.46 -4.04 2.15
CA ALA A 82 -2.54 -4.85 3.37
C ALA A 82 -1.57 -4.36 4.43
N HIS A 83 -0.34 -4.03 4.01
CA HIS A 83 0.71 -3.49 4.87
C HIS A 83 0.36 -2.11 5.43
N GLU A 84 -0.04 -1.18 4.56
CA GLU A 84 -0.40 0.18 5.00
C GLU A 84 -1.62 0.17 5.93
N ILE A 85 -2.62 -0.66 5.66
CA ILE A 85 -3.81 -0.82 6.50
C ILE A 85 -3.45 -1.46 7.84
N ALA A 86 -2.50 -2.39 7.88
CA ALA A 86 -2.06 -3.00 9.13
C ALA A 86 -1.52 -1.96 10.13
N HIS A 87 -0.92 -0.85 9.67
CA HIS A 87 -0.52 0.26 10.56
C HIS A 87 -1.70 0.95 11.26
N THR A 88 -2.91 0.87 10.71
CA THR A 88 -4.13 1.37 11.38
C THR A 88 -4.61 0.43 12.48
N GLN A 89 -4.37 -0.88 12.32
CA GLN A 89 -4.87 -1.94 13.20
C GLN A 89 -3.86 -2.30 14.29
N LYS A 90 -2.57 -2.21 13.96
CA LYS A 90 -1.41 -2.51 14.80
C LYS A 90 -0.45 -1.33 14.73
N PRO A 91 -0.80 -0.19 15.37
CA PRO A 91 0.03 1.01 15.32
C PRO A 91 1.38 0.78 16.01
N SER A 92 2.40 1.50 15.53
CA SER A 92 3.72 1.43 16.14
C SER A 92 3.68 1.93 17.58
N PHE A 93 4.37 1.23 18.48
CA PHE A 93 4.50 1.62 19.88
C PHE A 93 5.98 1.74 20.29
N ARG A 94 6.22 2.45 21.39
CA ARG A 94 7.54 2.58 22.00
C ARG A 94 7.67 1.61 23.16
N GLN A 95 8.82 0.95 23.27
CA GLN A 95 9.12 0.00 24.34
C GLN A 95 10.52 0.28 24.88
N ARG A 96 10.73 0.10 26.19
CA ARG A 96 12.07 0.08 26.77
C ARG A 96 12.67 -1.33 26.64
N TRP A 97 13.83 -1.45 26.03
CA TRP A 97 14.56 -2.71 25.85
C TRP A 97 16.03 -2.50 26.14
N ARG A 98 16.57 -3.25 27.11
CA ARG A 98 17.98 -3.15 27.56
C ARG A 98 18.42 -1.70 27.79
N GLY A 99 17.61 -0.94 28.53
CA GLY A 99 17.87 0.46 28.87
C GLY A 99 17.57 1.48 27.77
N ARG A 100 17.29 1.08 26.52
CA ARG A 100 17.01 1.98 25.40
C ARG A 100 15.52 2.04 25.06
N VAL A 101 15.02 3.20 24.63
CA VAL A 101 13.66 3.31 24.07
C VAL A 101 13.72 2.97 22.58
N ILE A 102 13.01 1.94 22.17
CA ILE A 102 12.94 1.49 20.77
C ILE A 102 11.51 1.65 20.24
N THR A 103 11.39 1.93 18.95
CA THR A 103 10.10 1.95 18.25
C THR A 103 9.86 0.58 17.61
N ARG A 104 8.76 -0.07 17.97
CA ARG A 104 8.31 -1.33 17.37
C ARG A 104 7.30 -0.99 16.27
N GLN A 105 7.76 -0.94 15.02
CA GLN A 105 6.90 -0.65 13.85
C GLN A 105 6.38 -1.93 13.17
N HIS A 106 7.22 -2.96 13.03
CA HIS A 106 6.90 -4.20 12.31
C HIS A 106 7.23 -5.43 13.16
N TYR A 107 6.58 -5.55 14.32
CA TYR A 107 6.74 -6.72 15.20
C TYR A 107 5.95 -7.93 14.65
N PRO A 108 6.20 -9.20 15.05
CA PRO A 108 5.55 -10.37 14.45
C PRO A 108 4.02 -10.27 14.31
N GLU A 109 3.33 -9.77 15.34
CA GLU A 109 1.87 -9.54 15.29
C GLU A 109 1.43 -8.60 14.16
N PHE A 110 2.27 -7.63 13.78
CA PHE A 110 2.02 -6.78 12.62
C PHE A 110 1.99 -7.61 11.35
N TYR A 111 2.96 -8.50 11.14
CA TYR A 111 3.02 -9.35 9.95
C TYR A 111 1.88 -10.36 9.91
N GLU A 112 1.47 -10.90 11.07
CA GLU A 112 0.26 -11.73 11.17
C GLU A 112 -0.98 -10.95 10.73
N GLN A 113 -1.10 -9.68 11.15
CA GLN A 113 -2.19 -8.82 10.73
C GLN A 113 -2.16 -8.52 9.23
N VAL A 114 -0.98 -8.31 8.64
CA VAL A 114 -0.82 -8.20 7.18
C VAL A 114 -1.34 -9.46 6.48
N GLY A 115 -0.98 -10.65 6.97
CA GLY A 115 -1.47 -11.91 6.43
C GLY A 115 -2.99 -12.03 6.49
N LYS A 116 -3.60 -11.68 7.63
CA LYS A 116 -5.06 -11.63 7.79
C LYS A 116 -5.72 -10.66 6.80
N ASN A 117 -5.13 -9.50 6.57
CA ASN A 117 -5.63 -8.51 5.61
C ASN A 117 -5.57 -9.05 4.16
N ILE A 118 -4.47 -9.69 3.78
CA ILE A 118 -4.32 -10.32 2.46
C ILE A 118 -5.40 -11.38 2.25
N GLU A 119 -5.59 -12.28 3.22
CA GLU A 119 -6.60 -13.34 3.12
C GLU A 119 -8.03 -12.76 3.06
N LYS A 120 -8.31 -11.70 3.82
CA LYS A 120 -9.60 -11.00 3.75
C LYS A 120 -9.87 -10.44 2.35
N MET A 121 -8.87 -9.80 1.73
CA MET A 121 -9.00 -9.28 0.36
C MET A 121 -9.11 -10.41 -0.67
N ARG A 122 -8.39 -11.51 -0.48
CA ARG A 122 -8.42 -12.67 -1.38
C ARG A 122 -9.79 -13.34 -1.42
N ARG A 123 -10.52 -13.35 -0.31
CA ARG A 123 -11.88 -13.91 -0.21
C ARG A 123 -12.96 -12.99 -0.78
N ASP A 124 -12.64 -11.74 -1.10
CA ASP A 124 -13.60 -10.80 -1.66
C ASP A 124 -13.86 -11.08 -3.14
N GLY A 125 -15.12 -11.39 -3.48
CA GLY A 125 -15.51 -11.75 -4.84
C GLY A 125 -15.34 -10.63 -5.88
N VAL A 126 -15.32 -9.36 -5.48
CA VAL A 126 -15.07 -8.23 -6.39
C VAL A 126 -13.57 -8.14 -6.68
N LEU A 127 -12.72 -8.21 -5.65
CA LEU A 127 -11.26 -8.18 -5.82
C LEU A 127 -10.74 -9.41 -6.57
N GLN A 128 -11.35 -10.58 -6.41
CA GLN A 128 -10.98 -11.78 -7.16
C GLN A 128 -11.09 -11.60 -8.68
N LYS A 129 -12.13 -10.90 -9.16
CA LYS A 129 -12.29 -10.62 -10.60
C LYS A 129 -11.05 -9.92 -11.15
N PHE A 130 -10.53 -8.93 -10.42
CA PHE A 130 -9.32 -8.21 -10.84
C PHE A 130 -8.05 -9.07 -10.81
N LEU A 131 -7.97 -10.02 -9.87
CA LEU A 131 -6.83 -10.95 -9.79
C LEU A 131 -6.85 -12.00 -10.90
N SER A 132 -8.03 -12.52 -11.27
CA SER A 132 -8.17 -13.52 -12.33
C SER A 132 -7.89 -12.96 -13.72
N PHE A 133 -8.15 -11.67 -13.98
CA PHE A 133 -7.83 -11.04 -15.27
C PHE A 133 -6.33 -10.86 -15.53
N ASN A 134 -5.47 -11.07 -14.52
CA ASN A 134 -4.01 -10.92 -14.62
C ASN A 134 -3.25 -12.24 -14.43
N SER A 135 -3.94 -13.38 -14.54
CA SER A 135 -3.36 -14.73 -14.44
C SER A 135 -3.16 -15.35 -15.80
#